data_AF-A0AAJ1GTP0-F1
#
_entry.id   AF-A0AAJ1GTP0-F1
#
_cell.length_a   1.000
_cell.length_b   1.000
_cell.length_c   1.000
_cell.angle_alpha   90.00
_cell.angle_beta   90.00
_cell.angle_gamma   90.00
#
_symmetry.space_group_name_H-M   'P 1'
#
loop_
_entity.id
_entity.type
_entity.pdbx_description
1 polymer ?
#
loop_
_entity_poly.entity_id
_entity_poly.type
_entity_poly.pdbx_seq_one_letter_code
_entity_poly.pdbx_strand_id
1 'polypeptide(L)'
;MPVVWDEKKQREKVSAKEVLTRKDLKTFHQDLDTFLKKEIPHIYKDGILNDKTIGVDTVKDLKKHSLEIEKQKKAMDAEVKIKEKDLERKIQSLDKEFESKKKKLLDLSEQLPQEIKINAKGKEKKTEVVKKGLFKTETITKNTGNWIIGTNELKRVQKMVNAAYMVKRDYERLQSTDLVEENKKLHLQVEGLSNNLKASHQINAELRERNKELHTKIGSLQAHINDLKINVKVLYQQTKKVFKEQFKTFRGLVKNELVGREVEDYFEREHKNEMTKQRGYDMER
;
A
#
# COMPACT_ATOMS: atom_id res chain seq x y z
N MET A 1 35.28 -14.89 2.10
CA MET A 1 35.90 -14.40 3.35
C MET A 1 37.16 -13.63 2.98
N PRO A 2 37.49 -12.50 3.63
CA PRO A 2 38.67 -11.70 3.28
C PRO A 2 39.97 -12.48 3.58
N VAL A 3 40.70 -12.84 2.52
CA VAL A 3 41.95 -13.62 2.60
C VAL A 3 43.13 -12.70 2.26
N VAL A 4 44.20 -12.80 3.04
CA VAL A 4 45.46 -12.07 2.85
C VAL A 4 46.62 -13.05 2.93
N TRP A 5 47.64 -12.85 2.12
CA TRP A 5 48.86 -13.67 2.16
C TRP A 5 49.70 -13.35 3.40
N ASP A 6 50.07 -14.36 4.19
CA ASP A 6 50.98 -14.23 5.32
C ASP A 6 52.42 -14.54 4.88
N GLU A 7 53.21 -13.51 4.61
CA GLU A 7 54.61 -13.66 4.18
C GLU A 7 55.48 -14.40 5.19
N LYS A 8 55.16 -14.35 6.49
CA LYS A 8 55.95 -15.04 7.53
C LYS A 8 55.68 -16.54 7.57
N LYS A 9 54.46 -16.94 7.23
CA LYS A 9 54.02 -18.36 7.26
C LYS A 9 53.86 -18.96 5.86
N GLN A 10 54.14 -18.19 4.82
CA GLN A 10 54.03 -18.57 3.40
C GLN A 10 52.70 -19.26 3.10
N ARG A 11 51.60 -18.70 3.61
CA ARG A 11 50.25 -19.25 3.42
C ARG A 11 49.19 -18.17 3.45
N GLU A 12 48.05 -18.47 2.87
CA GLU A 12 46.85 -17.65 2.97
C GLU A 12 46.30 -17.68 4.41
N LYS A 13 45.99 -16.50 4.95
CA LYS A 13 45.28 -16.34 6.23
C LYS A 13 44.02 -15.51 6.01
N VAL A 14 42.98 -15.82 6.77
CA VAL A 14 41.77 -15.01 6.78
C VAL A 14 41.96 -13.86 7.77
N SER A 15 41.93 -12.62 7.27
CA SER A 15 42.05 -11.43 8.13
C SER A 15 41.21 -10.29 7.58
N ALA A 16 40.02 -10.10 8.16
CA ALA A 16 39.16 -8.96 7.82
C ALA A 16 39.81 -7.62 8.16
N LYS A 17 40.66 -7.57 9.19
CA LYS A 17 41.36 -6.36 9.63
C LYS A 17 42.40 -5.86 8.61
N GLU A 18 43.00 -6.77 7.85
CA GLU A 18 44.01 -6.42 6.84
C GLU A 18 43.37 -6.11 5.48
N VAL A 19 42.14 -6.58 5.23
CA VAL A 19 41.39 -6.32 3.99
C VAL A 19 40.47 -5.09 4.10
N LEU A 20 39.87 -4.85 5.27
CA LEU A 20 38.92 -3.75 5.49
C LEU A 20 39.56 -2.66 6.35
N THR A 21 39.81 -1.51 5.75
CA THR A 21 40.37 -0.35 6.44
C THR A 21 39.28 0.56 6.98
N ARG A 22 39.63 1.42 7.95
CA ARG A 22 38.71 2.48 8.44
C ARG A 22 38.28 3.46 7.34
N LYS A 23 39.05 3.58 6.25
CA LYS A 23 38.67 4.44 5.12
C LYS A 23 37.52 3.80 4.35
N ASP A 24 37.61 2.50 4.06
CA ASP A 24 36.58 1.74 3.36
C ASP A 24 35.26 1.71 4.16
N LEU A 25 35.33 1.60 5.48
CA LEU A 25 34.15 1.65 6.35
C LEU A 25 33.48 3.03 6.42
N LYS A 26 34.22 4.12 6.16
CA LYS A 26 33.67 5.48 6.17
C LYS A 26 32.84 5.76 4.91
N THR A 27 33.26 5.24 3.77
CA THR A 27 32.55 5.44 2.49
C THR A 27 31.58 4.32 2.18
N PHE A 28 31.63 3.20 2.91
CA PHE A 28 30.82 2.01 2.67
C PHE A 28 29.33 2.28 2.39
N HIS A 29 28.68 3.15 3.17
CA HIS A 29 27.26 3.45 2.96
C HIS A 29 27.00 4.24 1.66
N GLN A 30 27.91 5.13 1.27
CA GLN A 30 27.83 5.88 0.01
C GLN A 30 28.15 4.97 -1.19
N ASP A 31 29.16 4.11 -1.04
CA ASP A 31 29.56 3.14 -2.06
C ASP A 31 28.46 2.10 -2.31
N LEU A 32 27.83 1.63 -1.22
CA LEU A 32 26.69 0.71 -1.29
C LEU A 32 25.46 1.36 -1.90
N ASP A 33 25.14 2.60 -1.52
CA ASP A 33 24.04 3.37 -2.11
C ASP A 33 24.21 3.54 -3.63
N THR A 34 25.43 3.89 -4.05
CA THR A 34 25.80 4.04 -5.47
C THR A 34 25.69 2.72 -6.22
N PHE A 35 26.15 1.62 -5.61
CA PHE A 35 26.07 0.29 -6.21
C PHE A 35 24.61 -0.19 -6.38
N LEU A 36 23.78 -0.03 -5.35
CA LEU A 36 22.38 -0.50 -5.39
C LEU A 36 21.53 0.30 -6.39
N LYS A 37 21.76 1.61 -6.50
CA LYS A 37 21.10 2.44 -7.53
C LYS A 37 21.47 1.99 -8.95
N LYS A 38 22.69 1.50 -9.15
CA LYS A 38 23.17 1.03 -10.45
C LYS A 38 22.61 -0.35 -10.81
N GLU A 39 22.67 -1.32 -9.89
CA GLU A 39 22.31 -2.71 -10.20
C GLU A 39 20.81 -2.98 -10.16
N ILE A 40 20.06 -2.28 -9.30
CA ILE A 40 18.61 -2.51 -9.14
C ILE A 40 17.79 -1.22 -9.15
N PRO A 41 17.89 -0.37 -10.19
CA PRO A 41 17.25 0.95 -10.24
C PRO A 41 15.71 0.90 -10.21
N HIS A 42 15.12 -0.23 -10.59
CA HIS A 42 13.67 -0.43 -10.59
C HIS A 42 13.11 -0.65 -9.18
N ILE A 43 13.93 -1.16 -8.25
CA ILE A 43 13.59 -1.47 -6.86
C ILE A 43 14.13 -0.39 -5.89
N TYR A 44 15.32 0.13 -6.16
CA TYR A 44 16.04 1.01 -5.24
C TYR A 44 16.21 2.42 -5.83
N LYS A 45 15.40 3.37 -5.34
CA LYS A 45 15.27 4.73 -5.94
C LYS A 45 15.84 5.86 -5.08
N ASP A 46 15.51 5.90 -3.78
CA ASP A 46 15.71 7.12 -2.97
C ASP A 46 16.89 7.07 -1.98
N GLY A 47 17.71 6.03 -2.07
CA GLY A 47 18.95 5.87 -1.30
C GLY A 47 18.82 5.65 0.20
N ILE A 48 19.95 5.41 0.88
CA ILE A 48 20.01 5.30 2.35
C ILE A 48 20.00 6.72 2.93
N LEU A 49 18.83 7.17 3.37
CA LEU A 49 18.66 8.47 4.03
C LEU A 49 19.07 8.36 5.51
N ASN A 50 20.20 8.98 5.87
CA ASN A 50 20.49 9.27 7.27
C ASN A 50 19.29 10.05 7.87
N ASP A 51 18.85 9.63 9.06
CA ASP A 51 17.90 10.34 9.94
C ASP A 51 16.38 10.08 9.79
N LYS A 52 15.94 9.03 9.08
CA LYS A 52 14.55 8.53 9.14
C LYS A 52 14.38 7.11 9.70
N THR A 53 15.37 6.61 10.42
CA THR A 53 15.10 5.62 11.47
C THR A 53 14.32 6.32 12.57
N ILE A 54 13.08 5.90 12.86
CA ILE A 54 12.39 6.29 14.09
C ILE A 54 13.27 5.80 15.23
N GLY A 55 14.02 6.70 15.87
CA GLY A 55 14.79 6.40 17.06
C GLY A 55 13.81 5.98 18.14
N VAL A 56 13.94 4.76 18.62
CA VAL A 56 13.12 4.25 19.72
C VAL A 56 14.03 4.15 20.93
N ASP A 57 14.08 5.22 21.73
CA ASP A 57 15.01 5.35 22.85
C ASP A 57 14.69 4.37 23.99
N THR A 58 13.46 3.84 24.04
CA THR A 58 13.01 2.94 25.10
C THR A 58 12.22 1.72 24.59
N VAL A 59 12.38 0.58 25.28
CA VAL A 59 11.60 -0.66 25.04
C VAL A 59 10.08 -0.44 25.19
N LYS A 60 9.67 0.55 26.00
CA LYS A 60 8.26 0.95 26.14
C LYS A 60 7.69 1.53 24.85
N ASP A 61 8.48 2.32 24.13
CA ASP A 61 8.04 2.97 22.89
C ASP A 61 7.95 1.95 21.75
N LEU A 62 8.86 0.96 21.72
CA LEU A 62 8.77 -0.21 20.85
C LEU A 62 7.48 -1.00 21.08
N LYS A 63 7.13 -1.29 22.34
CA LYS A 63 5.86 -1.96 22.68
C LYS A 63 4.64 -1.15 22.27
N LYS A 64 4.69 0.17 22.43
CA LYS A 64 3.60 1.07 22.04
C LYS A 64 3.39 1.06 20.51
N HIS A 65 4.46 1.18 19.73
CA HIS A 65 4.41 1.08 18.28
C HIS A 65 3.96 -0.30 17.79
N SER A 66 4.43 -1.39 18.42
CA SER A 66 3.97 -2.75 18.09
C SER A 66 2.45 -2.90 18.29
N LEU A 67 1.91 -2.38 19.39
CA LEU A 67 0.47 -2.42 19.66
C LEU A 67 -0.32 -1.56 18.66
N GLU A 68 0.25 -0.43 18.25
CA GLU A 68 -0.37 0.47 17.26
C GLU A 68 -0.39 -0.15 15.86
N ILE A 69 0.71 -0.79 15.46
CA ILE A 69 0.78 -1.57 14.20
C ILE A 69 -0.22 -2.74 14.23
N GLU A 70 -0.36 -3.45 15.35
CA GLU A 70 -1.33 -4.54 15.46
C GLU A 70 -2.77 -4.04 15.36
N LYS A 71 -3.07 -2.89 15.98
CA LYS A 71 -4.38 -2.21 15.84
C LYS A 71 -4.65 -1.78 14.41
N GLN A 72 -3.68 -1.16 13.74
CA GLN A 72 -3.80 -0.74 12.35
C GLN A 72 -4.01 -1.94 11.42
N LYS A 73 -3.30 -3.04 11.64
CA LYS A 73 -3.48 -4.28 10.88
C LYS A 73 -4.88 -4.86 11.05
N LYS A 74 -5.39 -4.94 12.28
CA LYS A 74 -6.76 -5.41 12.56
C LYS A 74 -7.82 -4.51 11.92
N ALA A 75 -7.61 -3.19 11.95
CA ALA A 75 -8.50 -2.23 11.28
C ALA A 75 -8.50 -2.44 9.76
N MET A 76 -7.33 -2.61 9.15
CA MET A 76 -7.18 -2.86 7.72
C MET A 76 -7.82 -4.19 7.30
N ASP A 77 -7.61 -5.28 8.05
CA ASP A 77 -8.24 -6.58 7.79
C ASP A 77 -9.78 -6.50 7.86
N ALA A 78 -10.31 -5.70 8.79
CA ALA A 78 -11.75 -5.46 8.88
C ALA A 78 -12.27 -4.64 7.69
N GLU A 79 -11.54 -3.62 7.25
CA GLU A 79 -11.91 -2.78 6.10
C GLU A 79 -11.88 -3.59 4.79
N VAL A 80 -10.88 -4.46 4.60
CA VAL A 80 -10.82 -5.37 3.44
C VAL A 80 -12.02 -6.29 3.40
N LYS A 81 -12.41 -6.91 4.52
CA LYS A 81 -13.60 -7.77 4.60
C LYS A 81 -14.90 -7.04 4.29
N ILE A 82 -15.01 -5.77 4.67
CA ILE A 82 -16.17 -4.95 4.34
C ILE A 82 -16.21 -4.71 2.82
N LYS A 83 -15.08 -4.32 2.23
CA LYS A 83 -14.96 -4.09 0.78
C LYS A 83 -15.24 -5.35 -0.05
N GLU A 84 -14.77 -6.52 0.40
CA GLU A 84 -15.08 -7.81 -0.24
C GLU A 84 -16.59 -8.08 -0.26
N LYS A 85 -17.27 -7.92 0.88
CA LYS A 85 -18.74 -8.10 0.95
C LYS A 85 -19.49 -7.10 0.09
N ASP A 86 -19.03 -5.85 0.02
CA ASP A 86 -19.66 -4.83 -0.83
C ASP A 86 -19.46 -5.13 -2.31
N LEU A 87 -18.29 -5.63 -2.71
CA LEU A 87 -18.05 -6.11 -4.07
C LEU A 87 -18.95 -7.31 -4.42
N GLU A 88 -19.07 -8.30 -3.55
CA GLU A 88 -19.96 -9.45 -3.75
C GLU A 88 -21.42 -9.01 -3.93
N ARG A 89 -21.91 -8.09 -3.09
CA ARG A 89 -23.25 -7.51 -3.23
C ARG A 89 -23.43 -6.78 -4.56
N LYS A 90 -22.40 -6.05 -4.99
CA LYS A 90 -22.43 -5.30 -6.25
C LYS A 90 -22.48 -6.24 -7.45
N ILE A 91 -21.70 -7.32 -7.44
CA ILE A 91 -21.76 -8.39 -8.46
C ILE A 91 -23.17 -9.00 -8.50
N GLN A 92 -23.73 -9.40 -7.35
CA GLN A 92 -25.08 -9.96 -7.29
C GLN A 92 -26.16 -8.99 -7.79
N SER A 93 -26.01 -7.68 -7.56
CA SER A 93 -26.93 -6.66 -8.09
C SER A 93 -26.83 -6.54 -9.61
N LEU A 94 -25.62 -6.56 -10.15
CA LEU A 94 -25.37 -6.53 -11.60
C LEU A 94 -25.91 -7.76 -12.30
N ASP A 95 -25.75 -8.96 -11.72
CA ASP A 95 -26.31 -10.20 -12.28
C ASP A 95 -27.85 -10.14 -12.36
N LYS A 96 -28.49 -9.63 -11.31
CA LYS A 96 -29.95 -9.43 -11.30
C LYS A 96 -30.40 -8.42 -12.35
N GLU A 97 -29.67 -7.30 -12.49
CA GLU A 97 -29.94 -6.33 -13.53
C GLU A 97 -29.76 -6.92 -14.94
N PHE A 98 -28.70 -7.69 -15.16
CA PHE A 98 -28.41 -8.35 -16.42
C PHE A 98 -29.53 -9.33 -16.81
N GLU A 99 -29.94 -10.20 -15.88
CA GLU A 99 -31.06 -11.13 -16.10
C GLU A 99 -32.38 -10.39 -16.37
N SER A 100 -32.63 -9.27 -15.69
CA SER A 100 -33.82 -8.44 -15.96
C SER A 100 -33.80 -7.82 -17.37
N LYS A 101 -32.63 -7.35 -17.83
CA LYS A 101 -32.45 -6.79 -19.18
C LYS A 101 -32.58 -7.88 -20.24
N LYS A 102 -32.04 -9.07 -19.97
CA LYS A 102 -32.17 -10.25 -20.85
C LYS A 102 -33.63 -10.66 -21.02
N LYS A 103 -34.41 -10.71 -19.93
CA LYS A 103 -35.86 -10.96 -20.00
C LYS A 103 -36.59 -9.91 -20.81
N LYS A 104 -36.32 -8.61 -20.57
CA LYS A 104 -36.90 -7.52 -21.37
C LYS A 104 -36.57 -7.66 -22.87
N LEU A 105 -35.36 -8.09 -23.21
CA LEU A 105 -34.94 -8.33 -24.59
C LEU A 105 -35.69 -9.50 -25.21
N LEU A 106 -35.85 -10.60 -24.48
CA LEU A 106 -36.67 -11.75 -24.88
C LEU A 106 -38.13 -11.34 -25.11
N ASP A 107 -38.74 -10.65 -24.15
CA ASP A 107 -40.12 -10.17 -24.27
C ASP A 107 -40.31 -9.23 -25.48
N LEU A 108 -39.35 -8.33 -25.72
CA LEU A 108 -39.36 -7.45 -26.89
C LEU A 108 -39.20 -8.24 -28.19
N SER A 109 -38.37 -9.28 -28.20
CA SER A 109 -38.18 -10.13 -29.37
C SER A 109 -39.42 -10.97 -29.69
N GLU A 110 -40.12 -11.48 -28.68
CA GLU A 110 -41.35 -12.26 -28.84
C GLU A 110 -42.53 -11.39 -29.32
N GLN A 111 -42.54 -10.11 -28.96
CA GLN A 111 -43.55 -9.15 -29.42
C GLN A 111 -43.37 -8.71 -30.86
N LEU A 112 -42.22 -8.97 -31.48
CA LEU A 112 -41.96 -8.61 -32.86
C LEU A 112 -42.45 -9.74 -33.78
N PRO A 113 -43.52 -9.52 -34.56
CA PRO A 113 -43.94 -10.50 -35.55
C PRO A 113 -42.84 -10.63 -36.62
N GLN A 114 -42.65 -11.84 -37.15
CA GLN A 114 -41.74 -12.08 -38.27
C GLN A 114 -42.08 -11.21 -39.51
N GLU A 115 -43.35 -10.82 -39.64
CA GLU A 115 -43.83 -9.97 -40.73
C GLU A 115 -44.88 -8.97 -40.20
N ILE A 116 -44.72 -7.69 -40.54
CA ILE A 116 -45.68 -6.64 -40.16
C ILE A 116 -46.81 -6.59 -41.19
N LYS A 117 -47.98 -7.11 -40.82
CA LYS A 117 -49.21 -6.99 -41.63
C LYS A 117 -50.00 -5.76 -41.22
N ILE A 118 -50.17 -4.81 -42.14
CA ILE A 118 -50.91 -3.57 -41.95
C ILE A 118 -52.34 -3.74 -42.47
N ASN A 119 -53.33 -3.60 -41.60
CA ASN A 119 -54.73 -3.70 -41.98
C ASN A 119 -55.26 -2.35 -42.47
N ALA A 120 -55.45 -2.22 -43.78
CA ALA A 120 -56.10 -1.05 -44.37
C ALA A 120 -57.63 -1.16 -44.28
N LYS A 121 -58.31 -0.06 -43.95
CA LYS A 121 -59.79 0.04 -43.94
C LYS A 121 -60.39 0.11 -45.34
N GLY A 122 -59.57 0.39 -46.35
CA GLY A 122 -59.99 0.52 -47.75
C GLY A 122 -59.04 1.40 -48.54
N LYS A 123 -59.42 1.73 -49.77
CA LYS A 123 -58.71 2.71 -50.61
C LYS A 123 -59.46 4.03 -50.62
N GLU A 124 -58.72 5.12 -50.57
CA GLU A 124 -59.28 6.45 -50.72
C GLU A 124 -59.86 6.60 -52.14
N LYS A 125 -61.03 7.23 -52.19
CA LYS A 125 -61.74 7.52 -53.43
C LYS A 125 -61.94 9.03 -53.52
N LYS A 126 -61.57 9.59 -54.66
CA LYS A 126 -61.80 11.00 -54.97
C LYS A 126 -62.95 11.09 -55.95
N THR A 127 -63.94 11.90 -55.60
CA THR A 127 -65.06 12.24 -56.48
C THR A 127 -64.70 13.49 -57.27
N GLU A 128 -64.68 13.36 -58.60
CA GLU A 128 -64.49 14.48 -59.52
C GLU A 128 -65.81 14.73 -60.25
N VAL A 129 -66.31 15.95 -60.17
CA VAL A 129 -67.53 16.36 -60.89
C VAL A 129 -67.12 16.83 -62.27
N VAL A 130 -67.45 16.05 -63.30
CA VAL A 130 -67.12 16.34 -64.69
C VAL A 130 -68.38 16.84 -65.40
N LYS A 131 -68.28 17.96 -66.13
CA LYS A 131 -69.41 18.48 -66.94
C LYS A 131 -69.64 17.59 -68.16
N LYS A 132 -70.88 17.15 -68.35
CA LYS A 132 -71.33 16.37 -69.51
C LYS A 132 -72.39 17.19 -70.27
N GLY A 133 -71.94 18.22 -70.99
CA GLY A 133 -72.80 19.14 -71.76
C GLY A 133 -73.17 20.45 -71.04
N LEU A 134 -74.00 21.28 -71.68
CA LEU A 134 -74.30 22.68 -71.27
C LEU A 134 -75.01 22.80 -69.90
N PHE A 135 -75.75 21.77 -69.46
CA PHE A 135 -76.57 21.82 -68.24
C PHE A 135 -76.49 20.58 -67.33
N LYS A 136 -75.57 19.63 -67.58
CA LYS A 136 -75.48 18.39 -66.78
C LYS A 136 -74.05 18.15 -66.28
N THR A 137 -73.94 17.74 -65.02
CA THR A 137 -72.71 17.28 -64.38
C THR A 137 -72.85 15.81 -63.99
N GLU A 138 -71.77 15.06 -64.11
CA GLU A 138 -71.69 13.65 -63.70
C GLU A 138 -70.55 13.50 -62.69
N THR A 139 -70.82 12.83 -61.58
CA THR A 139 -69.82 12.58 -60.54
C THR A 139 -69.10 11.28 -60.84
N ILE A 140 -67.80 11.35 -61.14
CA ILE A 140 -66.96 10.18 -61.39
C ILE A 140 -66.14 9.92 -60.13
N THR A 141 -66.25 8.70 -59.60
CA THR A 141 -65.46 8.26 -58.44
C THR A 141 -64.22 7.52 -58.91
N LYS A 142 -63.03 8.09 -58.68
CA LYS A 142 -61.74 7.46 -58.99
C LYS A 142 -61.04 7.01 -57.71
N ASN A 143 -60.44 5.82 -57.72
CA ASN A 143 -59.56 5.38 -56.63
C ASN A 143 -58.26 6.18 -56.70
N THR A 144 -57.80 6.75 -55.59
CA THR A 144 -56.55 7.56 -55.56
C THR A 144 -55.28 6.71 -55.41
N GLY A 145 -55.43 5.40 -55.17
CA GLY A 145 -54.30 4.50 -54.91
C GLY A 145 -53.80 4.53 -53.45
N ASN A 146 -54.23 5.51 -52.66
CA ASN A 146 -53.87 5.63 -51.25
C ASN A 146 -54.68 4.65 -50.39
N TRP A 147 -54.02 4.02 -49.42
CA TRP A 147 -54.66 3.15 -48.44
C TRP A 147 -55.09 3.93 -47.21
N ILE A 148 -56.33 3.73 -46.77
CA ILE A 148 -56.84 4.33 -45.54
C ILE A 148 -56.47 3.45 -44.37
N ILE A 149 -55.64 3.96 -43.46
CA ILE A 149 -55.24 3.25 -42.25
C ILE A 149 -55.93 3.90 -41.05
N GLY A 150 -56.49 3.08 -40.15
CA GLY A 150 -57.05 3.59 -38.91
C GLY A 150 -55.97 4.13 -37.98
N THR A 151 -56.27 5.20 -37.24
CA THR A 151 -55.33 5.80 -36.26
C THR A 151 -54.82 4.78 -35.23
N ASN A 152 -55.66 3.83 -34.79
CA ASN A 152 -55.26 2.76 -33.89
C ASN A 152 -54.25 1.79 -34.52
N GLU A 153 -54.43 1.47 -35.81
CA GLU A 153 -53.53 0.59 -36.55
C GLU A 153 -52.18 1.28 -36.80
N LEU A 154 -52.20 2.57 -37.14
CA LEU A 154 -50.98 3.37 -37.28
C LEU A 154 -50.20 3.43 -35.95
N LYS A 155 -50.88 3.68 -34.83
CA LYS A 155 -50.25 3.65 -33.48
C LYS A 155 -49.67 2.28 -33.15
N ARG A 156 -50.34 1.18 -33.54
CA ARG A 156 -49.87 -0.19 -33.35
C ARG A 156 -48.56 -0.42 -34.11
N VAL A 157 -48.54 -0.10 -35.40
CA VAL A 157 -47.35 -0.24 -36.27
C VAL A 157 -46.20 0.62 -35.76
N GLN A 158 -46.46 1.86 -35.35
CA GLN A 158 -45.44 2.76 -34.84
C GLN A 158 -44.75 2.22 -33.58
N LYS A 159 -45.50 1.60 -32.66
CA LYS A 159 -44.93 0.94 -31.48
C LYS A 159 -44.00 -0.22 -31.87
N MET A 160 -44.42 -1.07 -32.81
CA MET A 160 -43.60 -2.20 -33.28
C MET A 160 -42.32 -1.72 -33.96
N VAL A 161 -42.40 -0.71 -34.83
CA VAL A 161 -41.24 -0.15 -35.53
C VAL A 161 -40.24 0.45 -34.54
N ASN A 162 -40.71 1.18 -33.53
CA ASN A 162 -39.83 1.72 -32.49
C ASN A 162 -39.13 0.61 -31.68
N ALA A 163 -39.86 -0.45 -31.32
CA ALA A 163 -39.27 -1.60 -30.63
C ALA A 163 -38.21 -2.31 -31.48
N ALA A 164 -38.50 -2.54 -32.76
CA ALA A 164 -37.56 -3.15 -33.70
C ALA A 164 -36.30 -2.29 -33.88
N TYR A 165 -36.45 -0.97 -33.97
CA TYR A 165 -35.32 -0.03 -34.06
C TYR A 165 -34.42 -0.09 -32.81
N MET A 166 -35.01 -0.15 -31.62
CA MET A 166 -34.26 -0.30 -30.37
C MET A 166 -33.46 -1.59 -30.32
N VAL A 167 -34.07 -2.72 -30.71
CA VAL A 167 -33.39 -4.03 -30.78
C VAL A 167 -32.25 -4.00 -31.79
N LYS A 168 -32.46 -3.43 -32.98
CA LYS A 168 -31.41 -3.28 -34.01
C LYS A 168 -30.23 -2.46 -33.50
N ARG A 169 -30.48 -1.30 -32.88
CA ARG A 169 -29.44 -0.44 -32.32
C ARG A 169 -28.63 -1.14 -31.23
N ASP A 170 -29.30 -1.87 -30.34
CA ASP A 170 -28.63 -2.63 -29.28
C ASP A 170 -27.80 -3.79 -29.84
N TYR A 171 -28.27 -4.46 -30.90
CA TYR A 171 -27.53 -5.49 -31.61
C TYR A 171 -26.29 -4.92 -32.32
N GLU A 172 -26.41 -3.78 -33.01
CA GLU A 172 -25.28 -3.07 -33.63
C GLU A 172 -24.25 -2.62 -32.60
N ARG A 173 -24.70 -2.16 -31.41
CA ARG A 173 -23.81 -1.90 -30.27
C ARG A 173 -23.06 -3.17 -29.86
N LEU A 174 -23.76 -4.29 -29.67
CA LEU A 174 -23.13 -5.56 -29.29
C LEU A 174 -22.15 -6.08 -30.35
N GLN A 175 -22.42 -5.87 -31.64
CA GLN A 175 -21.50 -6.24 -32.72
C GLN A 175 -20.28 -5.33 -32.81
N SER A 176 -20.43 -4.04 -32.50
CA SER A 176 -19.32 -3.08 -32.53
C SER A 176 -18.46 -3.13 -31.28
N THR A 177 -18.97 -3.70 -30.19
CA THR A 177 -18.21 -3.89 -28.95
C THR A 177 -17.54 -5.26 -29.01
N ASP A 178 -16.22 -5.31 -29.14
CA ASP A 178 -15.50 -6.58 -29.06
C ASP A 178 -15.39 -7.02 -27.58
N LEU A 179 -16.50 -7.55 -27.06
CA LEU A 179 -16.61 -8.09 -25.71
C LEU A 179 -15.58 -9.21 -25.45
N VAL A 180 -15.08 -9.86 -26.50
CA VAL A 180 -14.03 -10.87 -26.41
C VAL A 180 -12.68 -10.21 -26.14
N GLU A 181 -12.36 -9.10 -26.81
CA GLU A 181 -11.16 -8.31 -26.52
C GLU A 181 -11.18 -7.70 -25.11
N GLU A 182 -12.31 -7.15 -24.67
CA GLU A 182 -12.42 -6.59 -23.32
C GLU A 182 -12.26 -7.67 -22.24
N ASN A 183 -12.90 -8.83 -22.40
CA ASN A 183 -12.71 -9.96 -21.49
C ASN A 183 -11.26 -10.45 -21.49
N LYS A 184 -10.60 -10.53 -22.65
CA LYS A 184 -9.18 -10.90 -22.72
C LYS A 184 -8.31 -9.90 -21.95
N LYS A 185 -8.56 -8.59 -22.09
CA LYS A 185 -7.83 -7.55 -21.35
C LYS A 185 -8.06 -7.66 -19.84
N LEU A 186 -9.30 -7.89 -19.41
CA LEU A 186 -9.63 -8.09 -17.99
C LEU A 186 -8.96 -9.34 -17.42
N HIS A 187 -8.94 -10.45 -18.15
CA HIS A 187 -8.24 -11.67 -17.73
C HIS A 187 -6.74 -11.42 -17.53
N LEU A 188 -6.08 -10.73 -18.47
CA LEU A 188 -4.66 -10.39 -18.35
C LEU A 188 -4.39 -9.47 -17.14
N GLN A 189 -5.26 -8.51 -16.87
CA GLN A 189 -5.14 -7.64 -15.69
C GLN A 189 -5.31 -8.43 -14.38
N VAL A 190 -6.31 -9.30 -14.30
CA VAL A 190 -6.55 -10.15 -13.13
C VAL A 190 -5.37 -11.09 -12.87
N GLU A 191 -4.81 -11.69 -13.92
CA GLU A 191 -3.63 -12.54 -13.81
C GLU A 191 -2.41 -11.74 -13.32
N GLY A 192 -2.17 -10.55 -13.87
CA GLY A 192 -1.10 -9.66 -13.43
C GLY A 192 -1.24 -9.25 -11.95
N LEU A 193 -2.46 -8.91 -11.51
CA LEU A 193 -2.74 -8.59 -10.11
C LEU A 193 -2.52 -9.78 -9.19
N SER A 194 -2.93 -10.99 -9.59
CA SER A 194 -2.75 -12.21 -8.82
C SER A 194 -1.27 -12.55 -8.62
N ASN A 195 -0.46 -12.41 -9.68
CA ASN A 195 0.98 -12.61 -9.62
C ASN A 195 1.67 -11.59 -8.70
N ASN A 196 1.29 -10.32 -8.79
CA ASN A 196 1.81 -9.26 -7.91
C ASN A 196 1.45 -9.51 -6.44
N LEU A 197 0.22 -9.94 -6.16
CA LEU A 197 -0.23 -10.26 -4.81
C LEU A 197 0.60 -11.42 -4.22
N LYS A 198 0.83 -12.47 -5.01
CA LYS A 198 1.65 -13.62 -4.60
C LYS A 198 3.09 -13.22 -4.28
N ALA A 199 3.71 -12.39 -5.13
CA ALA A 199 5.06 -11.87 -4.89
C ALA A 199 5.11 -11.01 -3.61
N SER A 200 4.12 -10.13 -3.41
CA SER A 200 4.03 -9.31 -2.20
C SER A 200 3.88 -10.16 -0.93
N HIS A 201 3.11 -11.24 -0.98
CA HIS A 201 2.99 -12.18 0.15
C HIS A 201 4.31 -12.87 0.48
N GLN A 202 5.07 -13.29 -0.54
CA GLN A 202 6.39 -13.91 -0.34
C GLN A 202 7.38 -12.94 0.32
N ILE A 203 7.48 -11.71 -0.20
CA ILE A 203 8.35 -10.67 0.36
C ILE A 203 7.98 -10.38 1.81
N ASN A 204 6.68 -10.26 2.11
CA ASN A 204 6.22 -10.02 3.48
C ASN A 204 6.54 -11.18 4.42
N ALA A 205 6.51 -12.43 3.94
CA ALA A 205 6.92 -13.59 4.73
C ALA A 205 8.41 -13.54 5.06
N GLU A 206 9.27 -13.24 4.09
CA GLU A 206 10.71 -13.11 4.30
C GLU A 206 11.06 -11.97 5.26
N LEU A 207 10.38 -10.82 5.13
CA LEU A 207 10.57 -9.68 6.03
C LEU A 207 10.18 -10.03 7.47
N ARG A 208 9.14 -10.84 7.68
CA ARG A 208 8.75 -11.31 9.01
C ARG A 208 9.83 -12.17 9.65
N GLU A 209 10.41 -13.10 8.89
CA GLU A 209 11.49 -13.94 9.40
C GLU A 209 12.74 -13.12 9.72
N ARG A 210 13.15 -12.20 8.83
CA ARG A 210 14.28 -11.31 9.11
C ARG A 210 14.06 -10.43 10.34
N ASN A 211 12.85 -9.90 10.53
CA ASN A 211 12.53 -9.11 11.73
C ASN A 211 12.63 -9.95 13.01
N LYS A 212 12.21 -11.21 12.95
CA LYS A 212 12.33 -12.15 14.07
C LYS A 212 13.80 -12.39 14.42
N GLU A 213 14.65 -12.63 13.43
CA GLU A 213 16.11 -12.77 13.63
C GLU A 213 16.77 -11.51 14.19
N LEU A 214 16.35 -10.33 13.74
CA LEU A 214 16.89 -9.08 14.27
C LEU A 214 16.47 -8.87 15.72
N HIS A 215 15.24 -9.20 16.09
CA HIS A 215 14.79 -9.14 17.48
C HIS A 215 15.58 -10.06 18.40
N THR A 216 15.90 -11.29 17.96
CA THR A 216 16.73 -12.19 18.78
C THR A 216 18.15 -11.64 18.96
N LYS A 217 18.76 -11.11 17.90
CA LYS A 217 20.09 -10.47 17.97
C LYS A 217 20.10 -9.25 18.89
N ILE A 218 19.08 -8.38 18.80
CA ILE A 218 18.93 -7.22 19.68
C ILE A 218 18.82 -7.66 21.14
N GLY A 219 18.02 -8.69 21.43
CA GLY A 219 17.91 -9.24 22.79
C GLY A 219 19.24 -9.74 23.35
N SER A 220 20.03 -10.45 22.53
CA SER A 220 21.38 -10.92 22.92
C SER A 220 22.34 -9.76 23.20
N LEU A 221 22.34 -8.72 22.35
CA LEU A 221 23.19 -7.55 22.56
C LEU A 221 22.81 -6.77 23.82
N GLN A 222 21.51 -6.63 24.09
CA GLN A 222 21.03 -5.98 25.31
C GLN A 222 21.49 -6.73 26.58
N ALA A 223 21.48 -8.07 26.55
CA ALA A 223 22.01 -8.88 27.64
C ALA A 223 23.50 -8.58 27.88
N HIS A 224 24.32 -8.61 26.82
CA HIS A 224 25.75 -8.30 26.93
C HIS A 224 26.04 -6.88 27.46
N ILE A 225 25.26 -5.88 27.02
CA ILE A 225 25.40 -4.50 27.51
C ILE A 225 25.10 -4.41 29.01
N ASN A 226 24.08 -5.13 29.49
CA ASN A 226 23.74 -5.15 30.91
C ASN A 226 24.85 -5.80 31.74
N ASP A 227 25.39 -6.93 31.28
CA ASP A 227 26.52 -7.59 31.93
C ASP A 227 27.74 -6.65 32.02
N LEU A 228 28.06 -5.97 30.93
CA LEU A 228 29.15 -5.00 30.90
C LEU A 228 28.92 -3.84 31.87
N LYS A 229 27.70 -3.32 31.95
CA LYS A 229 27.32 -2.25 32.89
C LYS A 229 27.49 -2.70 34.34
N ILE A 230 27.12 -3.94 34.66
CA ILE A 230 27.33 -4.53 35.99
C ILE A 230 28.83 -4.61 36.29
N ASN A 231 29.63 -5.13 35.35
CA ASN A 231 31.08 -5.25 35.50
C ASN A 231 31.75 -3.89 35.75
N VAL A 232 31.38 -2.86 34.99
CA VAL A 232 31.89 -1.48 35.19
C VAL A 232 31.51 -0.95 36.57
N LYS A 233 30.29 -1.20 37.05
CA LYS A 233 29.85 -0.78 38.39
C LYS A 233 30.68 -1.45 39.49
N VAL A 234 30.94 -2.76 39.36
CA VAL A 234 31.78 -3.52 40.31
C VAL A 234 33.22 -2.97 40.31
N LEU A 235 33.81 -2.78 39.12
CA LEU A 235 35.15 -2.18 38.97
C LEU A 235 35.25 -0.80 39.62
N TYR A 236 34.25 0.06 39.42
CA TYR A 236 34.19 1.38 40.05
C TYR A 236 34.13 1.29 41.58
N GLN A 237 33.31 0.38 42.13
CA GLN A 237 33.21 0.19 43.58
C GLN A 237 34.52 -0.32 44.18
N GLN A 238 35.18 -1.27 43.51
CA GLN A 238 36.47 -1.82 43.93
C GLN A 238 37.57 -0.74 43.90
N THR A 239 37.71 -0.03 42.78
CA THR A 239 38.70 1.05 42.66
C THR A 239 38.45 2.14 43.70
N LYS A 240 37.20 2.59 43.88
CA LYS A 240 36.84 3.56 44.93
C LYS A 240 37.24 3.10 46.33
N LYS A 241 37.06 1.81 46.66
CA LYS A 241 37.46 1.26 47.96
C LYS A 241 38.98 1.27 48.14
N VAL A 242 39.73 0.79 47.16
CA VAL A 242 41.20 0.77 47.18
C VAL A 242 41.76 2.18 47.33
N PHE A 243 41.29 3.14 46.52
CA PHE A 243 41.72 4.53 46.62
C PHE A 243 41.35 5.14 47.97
N LYS A 244 40.16 4.87 48.52
CA LYS A 244 39.79 5.37 49.86
C LYS A 244 40.73 4.87 50.95
N GLU A 245 41.18 3.62 50.88
CA GLU A 245 42.12 3.04 51.84
C GLU A 245 43.53 3.63 51.68
N GLN A 246 44.01 3.81 50.45
CA GLN A 246 45.29 4.47 50.17
C GLN A 246 45.29 5.97 50.54
N PHE A 247 44.19 6.69 50.30
CA PHE A 247 44.08 8.09 50.71
C PHE A 247 43.97 8.23 52.24
N LYS A 248 43.36 7.28 52.95
CA LYS A 248 43.33 7.29 54.43
C LYS A 248 44.72 7.08 55.02
N THR A 249 45.49 6.13 54.50
CA THR A 249 46.87 5.87 54.94
C THR A 249 47.76 7.06 54.65
N PHE A 250 47.67 7.64 53.44
CA PHE A 250 48.36 8.88 53.09
C PHE A 250 47.99 10.05 54.02
N ARG A 251 46.70 10.29 54.27
CA ARG A 251 46.23 11.34 55.19
C ARG A 251 46.71 11.11 56.62
N GLY A 252 46.82 9.85 57.06
CA GLY A 252 47.39 9.49 58.36
C GLY A 252 48.88 9.85 58.47
N LEU A 253 49.66 9.53 57.44
CA LEU A 253 51.08 9.90 57.36
C LEU A 253 51.27 11.42 57.40
N VAL A 254 50.52 12.14 56.55
CA VAL A 254 50.57 13.61 56.48
C VAL A 254 50.12 14.26 57.78
N LYS A 255 49.06 13.75 58.44
CA LYS A 255 48.62 14.28 59.73
C LYS A 255 49.64 14.07 60.84
N ASN A 256 50.33 12.94 60.87
CA ASN A 256 51.37 12.67 61.86
C ASN A 256 52.58 13.60 61.69
N GLU A 257 52.94 13.97 60.45
CA GLU A 257 54.00 14.96 60.18
C GLU A 257 53.58 16.41 60.48
N LEU A 258 52.28 16.72 60.43
CA LEU A 258 51.75 18.09 60.59
C LEU A 258 51.21 18.42 61.98
N VAL A 259 51.31 17.51 62.97
CA VAL A 259 50.87 17.79 64.35
C VAL A 259 51.65 18.99 64.91
N GLY A 260 50.95 20.12 65.12
CA GLY A 260 51.52 21.36 65.68
C GLY A 260 51.64 22.54 64.70
N ARG A 261 51.24 22.39 63.43
CA ARG A 261 51.13 23.53 62.49
C ARG A 261 49.71 23.61 61.94
N GLU A 262 49.05 24.77 62.09
CA GLU A 262 47.78 25.05 61.40
C GLU A 262 48.05 25.11 59.89
N VAL A 263 47.70 24.03 59.19
CA VAL A 263 47.72 23.97 57.74
C VAL A 263 46.29 23.87 57.25
N GLU A 264 45.88 24.84 56.45
CA GLU A 264 44.55 24.91 55.84
C GLU A 264 44.35 23.74 54.85
N ASP A 265 43.33 22.89 55.07
CA ASP A 265 43.08 21.69 54.26
C ASP A 265 42.42 22.08 52.91
N TYR A 266 43.28 22.48 51.97
CA TYR A 266 42.90 22.95 50.62
C TYR A 266 42.04 21.91 49.86
N PHE A 267 42.27 20.62 50.09
CA PHE A 267 41.50 19.54 49.47
C PHE A 267 40.07 19.47 49.99
N GLU A 268 39.86 19.70 51.28
CA GLU A 268 38.52 19.70 51.87
C GLU A 268 37.69 20.91 51.41
N ARG A 269 38.34 22.05 51.16
CA ARG A 269 37.72 23.23 50.56
C ARG A 269 37.30 22.97 49.11
N GLU A 270 38.17 22.43 48.28
CA GLU A 270 37.84 22.14 46.87
C GLU A 270 36.78 21.03 46.74
N HIS A 271 36.84 19.97 47.56
CA HIS A 271 35.80 18.94 47.56
C HIS A 271 34.43 19.51 47.95
N LYS A 272 34.37 20.45 48.91
CA LYS A 272 33.12 21.15 49.23
C LYS A 272 32.62 21.98 48.05
N ASN A 273 33.51 22.67 47.33
CA ASN A 273 33.18 23.46 46.14
C ASN A 273 32.68 22.61 44.96
N GLU A 274 33.23 21.42 44.75
CA GLU A 274 32.76 20.49 43.70
C GLU A 274 31.42 19.83 44.05
N MET A 275 31.20 19.48 45.32
CA MET A 275 29.92 18.93 45.78
C MET A 275 28.76 19.93 45.64
N THR A 276 29.00 21.23 45.83
CA THR A 276 28.00 22.27 45.54
C THR A 276 27.74 22.43 44.04
N LYS A 277 28.76 22.29 43.19
CA LYS A 277 28.57 22.31 41.72
C LYS A 277 27.74 21.13 41.22
N GLN A 278 27.97 19.92 41.74
CA GLN A 278 27.21 18.73 41.32
C GLN A 278 25.73 18.79 41.71
N ARG A 279 25.39 19.37 42.88
CA ARG A 279 23.99 19.58 43.30
C ARG A 279 23.20 20.51 42.39
N GLY A 280 23.86 21.39 41.63
CA GLY A 280 23.21 22.23 40.63
C GLY A 280 22.74 21.46 39.39
N TYR A 281 23.46 20.40 38.99
CA TYR A 281 23.15 19.61 37.80
C TYR A 281 22.04 18.56 38.03
N ASP A 282 21.87 18.08 39.25
CA ASP A 282 20.81 17.11 39.60
C ASP A 282 19.41 17.77 39.72
N MET A 283 19.31 19.10 39.69
CA MET A 283 18.04 19.85 39.72
C MET A 283 17.50 20.20 38.31
N GLU A 284 18.26 19.91 37.24
CA GLU A 284 17.89 20.23 35.85
C GLU A 284 17.56 19.00 34.98
N ARG A 285 17.20 17.86 35.59
CA ARG A 285 16.74 16.66 34.85
C ARG A 285 15.44 16.07 35.38
#